data_AF-A0A7C5ZFN5-F1
#
_entry.id   AF-A0A7C5ZFN5-F1
#
_cell.length_a   1.000
_cell.length_b   1.000
_cell.length_c   1.000
_cell.angle_alpha   90.00
_cell.angle_beta   90.00
_cell.angle_gamma   90.00
#
_symmetry.space_group_name_H-M   'P 1'
#
loop_
_entity.id
_entity.type
_entity.pdbx_description
1 polymer ?
#
loop_
_entity_poly.entity_id
_entity_poly.type
_entity_poly.pdbx_seq_one_letter_code
_entity_poly.pdbx_strand_id
1 'polypeptide(L)'
;MHQPFASIVQQMKRRYDIRVRKWRRSMSGCAWRVYHHDGRVLNWIEAPVPRTPISLAVFLHEVGHHAIGFETYRRRCEEEYHVWMWAISQMRRLGVEPDERVWRRFDLSMRYAVGKALRRGAKQLPEMLKPFLPKAA
;
A
#
# COMPACT_ATOMS: atom_id res chain seq x y z
N MET A 1 1.17 -26.37 5.84
CA MET A 1 1.76 -25.12 6.38
C MET A 1 0.64 -24.14 6.68
N HIS A 2 0.39 -23.84 7.96
CA HIS A 2 -0.57 -22.82 8.35
C HIS A 2 0.02 -21.44 7.99
N GLN A 3 -0.58 -20.72 7.04
CA GLN A 3 -0.17 -19.35 6.76
C GLN A 3 -0.85 -18.43 7.77
N PRO A 4 -0.10 -17.75 8.67
CA PRO A 4 -0.66 -17.03 9.82
C PRO A 4 -1.67 -15.93 9.44
N PHE A 5 -1.70 -15.51 8.17
CA PHE A 5 -2.58 -14.43 7.69
C PHE A 5 -3.54 -14.86 6.57
N ALA A 6 -3.71 -16.16 6.31
CA ALA A 6 -4.55 -16.65 5.21
C ALA A 6 -6.02 -16.17 5.32
N SER A 7 -6.58 -16.17 6.54
CA SER A 7 -7.93 -15.69 6.82
C SER A 7 -8.09 -14.21 6.48
N ILE A 8 -7.13 -13.38 6.89
CA ILE A 8 -7.08 -11.95 6.57
C ILE A 8 -7.02 -11.74 5.06
N VAL A 9 -6.16 -12.46 4.35
CA VAL A 9 -6.05 -12.37 2.89
C VAL A 9 -7.39 -12.69 2.23
N GLN A 10 -8.05 -13.78 2.63
CA GLN A 10 -9.36 -14.16 2.09
C GLN A 10 -10.44 -13.12 2.41
N GLN A 11 -10.43 -12.56 3.62
CA GLN A 11 -11.36 -11.52 4.03
C GLN A 11 -11.18 -10.25 3.19
N MET A 12 -9.95 -9.75 3.06
CA MET A 12 -9.66 -8.54 2.28
C MET A 12 -9.95 -8.73 0.80
N LYS A 13 -9.62 -9.91 0.24
CA LYS A 13 -9.96 -10.24 -1.15
C LYS A 13 -11.45 -10.18 -1.41
N ARG A 14 -12.26 -10.77 -0.52
CA ARG A 14 -13.73 -10.73 -0.65
C ARG A 14 -14.29 -9.32 -0.46
N ARG A 15 -13.81 -8.60 0.56
CA ARG A 15 -14.32 -7.26 0.90
C ARG A 15 -14.11 -6.22 -0.20
N TYR A 16 -12.98 -6.31 -0.92
CA TYR A 16 -12.58 -5.31 -1.93
C TYR A 16 -12.56 -5.88 -3.36
N ASP A 17 -13.14 -7.06 -3.57
CA ASP A 17 -13.12 -7.82 -4.83
C ASP A 17 -11.71 -7.94 -5.47
N ILE A 18 -10.71 -8.21 -4.63
CA ILE A 18 -9.31 -8.23 -5.06
C ILE A 18 -8.94 -9.57 -5.68
N ARG A 19 -8.33 -9.47 -6.86
CA ARG A 19 -7.69 -10.58 -7.57
C ARG A 19 -6.18 -10.42 -7.49
N VAL A 20 -5.50 -11.48 -7.07
CA VAL A 20 -4.04 -11.49 -7.02
C VAL A 20 -3.53 -12.10 -8.32
N ARG A 21 -2.88 -11.29 -9.16
CA ARG A 21 -2.30 -11.75 -10.42
C ARG A 21 -1.03 -12.55 -10.19
N LYS A 22 -0.19 -12.09 -9.26
CA LYS A 22 1.10 -12.70 -8.94
C LYS A 22 1.49 -12.46 -7.50
N TRP A 23 1.91 -13.54 -6.84
CA TRP A 23 2.62 -13.45 -5.58
C TRP A 23 4.11 -13.16 -5.84
N ARG A 24 4.59 -11.98 -5.45
CA ARG A 24 5.97 -11.54 -5.64
C ARG A 24 6.91 -12.18 -4.63
N ARG A 25 8.17 -12.39 -5.05
CA ARG A 25 9.26 -12.79 -4.13
C ARG A 25 9.85 -11.60 -3.38
N SER A 26 9.74 -10.39 -3.95
CA SER A 26 10.21 -9.13 -3.35
C SER A 26 9.17 -8.53 -2.38
N MET A 27 9.63 -7.69 -1.44
CA MET A 27 8.77 -6.92 -0.53
C MET A 27 8.23 -5.64 -1.20
N SER A 28 7.61 -5.81 -2.36
CA SER A 28 6.98 -4.75 -3.14
C SER A 28 5.70 -5.28 -3.78
N GLY A 29 4.81 -4.38 -4.17
CA GLY A 29 3.59 -4.72 -4.88
C GLY A 29 3.22 -3.69 -5.94
N CYS A 30 2.06 -3.91 -6.54
CA CYS A 30 1.40 -2.98 -7.44
C CYS A 30 -0.10 -3.29 -7.46
N ALA A 31 -0.93 -2.26 -7.58
CA ALA A 31 -2.38 -2.36 -7.72
C ALA A 31 -2.84 -1.61 -8.97
N TRP A 32 -3.80 -2.18 -9.70
CA TRP A 32 -4.42 -1.53 -10.86
C TRP A 32 -5.84 -2.04 -11.11
N ARG A 33 -6.63 -1.27 -11.87
CA ARG A 33 -7.97 -1.65 -12.32
C ARG A 33 -7.97 -1.94 -13.81
N VAL A 34 -8.78 -2.91 -14.23
CA VAL A 34 -9.10 -3.15 -15.63
C VAL A 34 -10.58 -2.87 -15.82
N TYR A 35 -10.89 -1.94 -16.72
CA TYR A 35 -12.25 -1.59 -17.10
C TYR A 35 -12.60 -2.33 -18.39
N HIS A 36 -13.67 -3.13 -18.35
CA HIS A 36 -14.19 -3.84 -19.51
C HIS A 36 -15.27 -3.01 -20.20
N HIS A 37 -15.48 -3.26 -21.49
CA HIS A 37 -16.48 -2.55 -22.29
C HIS A 37 -17.92 -2.73 -21.77
N ASP A 38 -18.18 -3.83 -21.03
CA ASP A 38 -19.48 -4.16 -20.43
C ASP A 38 -19.69 -3.52 -19.05
N GLY A 39 -18.83 -2.57 -18.67
CA GLY A 39 -18.91 -1.85 -17.40
C GLY A 39 -18.32 -2.61 -16.20
N ARG A 40 -17.85 -3.86 -16.39
CA ARG A 40 -17.19 -4.60 -15.30
C ARG A 40 -15.83 -3.99 -14.98
N VAL A 41 -15.51 -3.92 -13.69
CA VAL A 41 -14.22 -3.48 -13.18
C VAL A 41 -13.55 -4.64 -12.45
N LEU A 42 -12.31 -4.95 -12.83
CA LEU A 42 -11.50 -5.95 -12.14
C LEU A 42 -10.41 -5.27 -11.32
N ASN A 43 -10.37 -5.55 -10.02
CA ASN A 43 -9.35 -5.04 -9.11
C ASN A 43 -8.19 -6.04 -9.01
N TRP A 44 -7.05 -5.71 -9.61
CA TRP A 44 -5.86 -6.56 -9.59
C TRP A 44 -4.80 -6.02 -8.64
N ILE A 45 -4.08 -6.95 -8.00
CA ILE A 45 -2.84 -6.66 -7.30
C ILE A 45 -1.75 -7.69 -7.62
N GLU A 46 -0.51 -7.28 -7.40
CA GLU A 46 0.63 -8.15 -7.13
C GLU A 46 1.22 -7.76 -5.79
N ALA A 47 1.57 -8.73 -4.95
CA ALA A 47 2.11 -8.50 -3.61
C ALA A 47 2.92 -9.72 -3.14
N PRO A 48 3.79 -9.61 -2.12
CA PRO A 48 4.33 -10.81 -1.46
C PRO A 48 3.22 -11.60 -0.76
N VAL A 49 3.41 -12.92 -0.61
CA VAL A 49 2.50 -13.74 0.21
C VAL A 49 2.61 -13.29 1.68
N PRO A 50 1.51 -12.92 2.35
CA PRO A 50 1.55 -12.55 3.77
C PRO A 50 1.94 -13.73 4.66
N ARG A 51 3.19 -13.70 5.13
CA ARG A 51 3.76 -14.69 6.07
C ARG A 51 4.34 -14.05 7.32
N THR A 52 4.61 -12.75 7.26
CA THR A 52 5.16 -11.90 8.32
C THR A 52 4.40 -10.57 8.36
N PRO A 53 4.44 -9.81 9.48
CA PRO A 53 3.78 -8.50 9.58
C PRO A 53 4.16 -7.54 8.44
N ILE A 54 5.43 -7.48 8.04
CA ILE A 54 5.86 -6.65 6.91
C ILE A 54 5.26 -7.09 5.57
N SER A 55 5.23 -8.39 5.27
CA SER A 55 4.59 -8.88 4.03
C SER A 55 3.07 -8.68 4.03
N LEU A 56 2.44 -8.75 5.20
CA LEU A 56 1.03 -8.41 5.38
C LEU A 56 0.81 -6.91 5.15
N ALA A 57 1.66 -6.05 5.70
CA ALA A 57 1.56 -4.60 5.52
C ALA A 57 1.66 -4.20 4.04
N VAL A 58 2.58 -4.82 3.28
CA VAL A 58 2.70 -4.58 1.82
C VAL A 58 1.45 -5.09 1.09
N PHE A 59 0.94 -6.28 1.41
CA PHE A 59 -0.32 -6.76 0.82
C PHE A 59 -1.49 -5.80 1.09
N LEU A 60 -1.64 -5.36 2.35
CA LEU A 60 -2.67 -4.40 2.73
C LEU A 60 -2.45 -3.04 2.06
N HIS A 61 -1.22 -2.60 1.85
CA HIS A 61 -0.95 -1.38 1.07
C HIS A 61 -1.53 -1.49 -0.36
N GLU A 62 -1.33 -2.62 -1.05
CA GLU A 62 -1.92 -2.81 -2.39
C GLU A 62 -3.45 -2.89 -2.38
N VAL A 63 -4.04 -3.51 -1.35
CA VAL A 63 -5.50 -3.49 -1.14
C VAL A 63 -5.98 -2.06 -0.85
N GLY A 64 -5.18 -1.28 -0.11
CA GLY A 64 -5.47 0.09 0.28
C GLY A 64 -5.61 1.03 -0.92
N HIS A 65 -4.85 0.82 -1.99
CA HIS A 65 -5.05 1.56 -3.25
C HIS A 65 -6.46 1.37 -3.81
N HIS A 66 -7.01 0.16 -3.74
CA HIS A 66 -8.40 -0.10 -4.17
C HIS A 66 -9.42 0.44 -3.18
N ALA A 67 -9.14 0.33 -1.88
CA ALA A 67 -10.04 0.75 -0.80
C ALA A 67 -10.21 2.28 -0.71
N ILE A 68 -9.12 3.02 -0.91
CA ILE A 68 -9.12 4.50 -0.95
C ILE A 68 -9.57 5.01 -2.32
N GLY A 69 -9.31 4.24 -3.37
CA GLY A 69 -9.47 4.67 -4.75
C GLY A 69 -8.19 5.27 -5.32
N PHE A 70 -7.99 5.05 -6.61
CA PHE A 70 -6.92 5.67 -7.38
C PHE A 70 -7.30 7.10 -7.74
N GLU A 71 -6.32 7.99 -7.76
CA GLU A 71 -6.47 9.40 -8.13
C GLU A 71 -7.35 10.21 -7.16
N THR A 72 -7.67 9.63 -5.99
CA THR A 72 -8.40 10.30 -4.91
C THR A 72 -7.64 11.51 -4.38
N TYR A 73 -6.30 11.46 -4.38
CA TYR A 73 -5.44 12.55 -3.94
C TYR A 73 -4.69 13.17 -5.13
N ARG A 74 -4.59 14.50 -5.13
CA ARG A 74 -3.93 15.27 -6.20
C ARG A 74 -2.48 14.84 -6.45
N ARG A 75 -1.75 14.44 -5.41
CA ARG A 75 -0.33 14.06 -5.50
C ARG A 75 -0.18 12.58 -5.23
N ARG A 76 0.60 11.88 -6.08
CA ARG A 76 0.86 10.46 -5.86
C ARG A 76 1.51 10.19 -4.50
N CYS A 77 2.47 11.01 -4.04
CA CYS A 77 3.09 10.82 -2.73
C CYS A 77 2.11 10.98 -1.55
N GLU A 78 1.06 11.77 -1.72
CA GLU A 78 -0.02 11.95 -0.73
C GLU A 78 -0.93 10.72 -0.70
N GLU A 79 -1.28 10.19 -1.87
CA GLU A 79 -2.00 8.92 -1.98
C GLU A 79 -1.21 7.77 -1.31
N GLU A 80 0.09 7.64 -1.59
CA GLU A 80 0.96 6.65 -0.95
C GLU A 80 0.92 6.75 0.58
N TYR A 81 0.97 7.97 1.13
CA TYR A 81 0.86 8.18 2.58
C TYR A 81 -0.46 7.66 3.13
N HIS A 82 -1.58 8.08 2.54
CA HIS A 82 -2.89 7.69 3.03
C HIS A 82 -3.12 6.18 2.90
N VAL A 83 -2.65 5.56 1.83
CA VAL A 83 -2.72 4.11 1.61
C VAL A 83 -1.90 3.36 2.66
N TRP A 84 -0.69 3.83 2.99
CA TRP A 84 0.10 3.25 4.07
C TRP A 84 -0.57 3.39 5.44
N MET A 85 -1.09 4.58 5.75
CA MET A 85 -1.80 4.80 7.01
C MET A 85 -3.05 3.92 7.12
N TRP A 86 -3.77 3.73 6.01
CA TRP A 86 -4.88 2.80 5.92
C TRP A 86 -4.43 1.36 6.19
N ALA A 87 -3.35 0.92 5.55
CA ALA A 87 -2.83 -0.44 5.70
C ALA A 87 -2.42 -0.73 7.16
N ILE A 88 -1.68 0.19 7.78
CA ILE A 88 -1.26 0.11 9.19
C ILE A 88 -2.49 0.11 10.13
N SER A 89 -3.49 0.94 9.85
CA SER A 89 -4.74 0.93 10.61
C SER A 89 -5.49 -0.40 10.44
N GLN A 90 -5.50 -0.99 9.24
CA GLN A 90 -6.13 -2.29 9.01
C GLN A 90 -5.41 -3.41 9.76
N MET A 91 -4.08 -3.40 9.81
CA MET A 91 -3.33 -4.38 10.62
C MET A 91 -3.84 -4.39 12.06
N ARG A 92 -3.90 -3.21 12.71
CA ARG A 92 -4.40 -3.07 14.08
C ARG A 92 -5.84 -3.53 14.24
N ARG A 93 -6.74 -3.13 13.32
CA ARG A 93 -8.16 -3.56 13.33
C ARG A 93 -8.32 -5.07 13.20
N LEU A 94 -7.38 -5.73 12.55
CA LEU A 94 -7.36 -7.19 12.37
C LEU A 94 -6.56 -7.91 13.47
N GLY A 95 -6.20 -7.20 14.54
CA GLY A 95 -5.48 -7.77 15.70
C GLY A 95 -3.99 -8.02 15.46
N VAL A 96 -3.39 -7.38 14.45
CA VAL A 96 -1.96 -7.49 14.15
C VAL A 96 -1.27 -6.17 14.43
N GLU A 97 -0.42 -6.13 15.46
CA GLU A 97 0.36 -4.92 15.75
C GLU A 97 1.52 -4.75 14.74
N PRO A 98 1.70 -3.56 14.14
CA PRO A 98 2.80 -3.28 13.23
C PRO A 98 4.12 -3.19 14.02
N ASP A 99 5.06 -4.07 13.70
CA ASP A 99 6.40 -4.08 14.29
C ASP A 99 7.32 -2.99 13.71
N GLU A 100 8.53 -2.87 14.27
CA GLU A 100 9.54 -1.90 13.83
C GLU A 100 9.89 -2.05 12.33
N ARG A 101 9.84 -3.27 11.78
CA ARG A 101 10.15 -3.51 10.37
C ARG A 101 9.06 -2.95 9.46
N VAL A 102 7.79 -2.99 9.89
CA VAL A 102 6.68 -2.32 9.20
C VAL A 102 6.90 -0.81 9.20
N TRP A 103 7.18 -0.21 10.35
CA TRP A 103 7.41 1.24 10.47
C TRP A 103 8.60 1.72 9.66
N ARG A 104 9.70 0.97 9.67
CA ARG A 104 10.87 1.23 8.82
C ARG A 104 10.51 1.14 7.33
N ARG A 105 9.70 0.16 6.94
CA ARG A 105 9.26 0.02 5.54
C ARG A 105 8.39 1.20 5.10
N PHE A 106 7.47 1.64 5.96
CA PHE A 106 6.66 2.84 5.75
C PHE A 106 7.54 4.07 5.55
N ASP A 107 8.46 4.35 6.47
CA ASP A 107 9.38 5.50 6.38
C ASP A 107 10.20 5.49 5.07
N LEU A 108 10.77 4.33 4.70
CA LEU A 108 11.53 4.19 3.45
C LEU A 108 10.66 4.42 2.21
N SER A 109 9.44 3.89 2.21
CA SER A 109 8.48 4.08 1.10
C SER A 109 8.12 5.56 0.94
N MET A 110 7.87 6.24 2.06
CA MET A 110 7.48 7.64 2.06
C MET A 110 8.63 8.57 1.63
N ARG A 111 9.85 8.34 2.13
CA ARG A 111 11.03 9.08 1.65
C ARG A 111 11.26 8.91 0.16
N TYR A 112 11.07 7.69 -0.36
CA TYR A 112 11.15 7.44 -1.79
C TYR A 112 10.08 8.20 -2.57
N ALA A 113 8.81 8.12 -2.15
CA ALA A 113 7.68 8.77 -2.81
C ALA A 113 7.82 10.30 -2.81
N VAL A 114 8.19 10.89 -1.67
CA VAL A 114 8.44 12.33 -1.52
C VAL A 114 9.65 12.76 -2.36
N GLY A 115 10.78 12.06 -2.27
CA GLY A 115 11.95 12.35 -3.11
C GLY A 115 11.66 12.25 -4.61
N LYS A 116 10.83 11.29 -5.02
CA LYS A 116 10.36 11.16 -6.42
C LYS A 116 9.47 12.32 -6.83
N ALA A 117 8.59 12.80 -5.96
CA ALA A 117 7.75 13.96 -6.23
C ALA A 117 8.58 15.24 -6.39
N LEU A 118 9.58 15.46 -5.53
CA LEU A 118 10.49 16.61 -5.62
C LEU A 118 11.31 16.59 -6.91
N ARG A 119 11.88 15.44 -7.29
CA ARG A 119 12.60 15.28 -8.57
C ARG A 119 11.72 15.54 -9.80
N ARG A 120 10.40 15.41 -9.65
CA ARG A 120 9.39 15.72 -10.68
C ARG A 120 8.85 17.15 -10.60
N GLY A 121 9.45 18.02 -9.78
CA GLY A 121 9.13 19.44 -9.72
C GLY A 121 8.03 19.82 -8.73
N ALA A 122 7.67 18.96 -7.77
CA ALA A 122 6.73 19.33 -6.71
C ALA A 122 7.30 20.48 -5.86
N LYS A 123 6.66 21.65 -5.90
CA LYS A 123 7.10 22.85 -5.15
C LYS A 123 6.57 22.93 -3.72
N GLN A 124 5.40 22.34 -3.47
CA GLN A 124 4.73 22.39 -2.17
C GLN A 124 4.20 20.99 -1.81
N LEU A 125 4.51 20.56 -0.59
CA LEU A 125 4.08 19.30 0.00
C LEU A 125 3.21 19.59 1.23
N PRO A 126 2.13 18.80 1.46
CA PRO A 126 1.38 18.82 2.71
C PRO A 126 2.28 18.63 3.94
N GLU A 127 1.86 19.20 5.08
CA GLU A 127 2.62 19.17 6.35
C GLU A 127 3.00 17.74 6.76
N MET A 128 2.05 16.80 6.66
CA MET A 128 2.26 15.39 7.00
C MET A 128 3.37 14.70 6.20
N LEU A 129 3.75 15.25 5.04
CA LEU A 129 4.81 14.70 4.19
C LEU A 129 6.18 15.31 4.47
N LYS A 130 6.24 16.45 5.17
CA LYS A 130 7.51 17.13 5.48
C LYS A 130 8.51 16.27 6.27
N PRO A 131 8.10 15.39 7.20
CA PRO A 131 9.04 14.49 7.89
C PRO A 131 9.84 13.57 6.97
N PHE A 132 9.36 13.33 5.73
CA PHE A 132 10.01 12.45 4.75
C PHE A 132 10.83 13.20 3.70
N LEU A 133 11.05 14.50 3.89
CA LEU A 133 11.95 15.27 3.04
C LEU A 133 13.36 14.66 3.08
N PRO A 134 14.10 14.67 1.95
CA PRO A 134 15.51 14.32 1.96
C PRO A 134 16.24 15.18 2.99
N LYS A 135 17.09 14.56 3.81
CA LYS A 135 18.03 15.34 4.62
C LYS A 135 18.93 16.12 3.67
N ALA A 136 19.15 17.41 3.94
CA ALA A 136 20.17 18.16 3.25
C ALA A 136 21.50 17.41 3.37
N ALA A 137 22.17 17.21 2.24
CA ALA A 137 23.49 16.60 2.16
C ALA A 137 24.55 17.57 2.66
#